data_AF-A0A355ETR1-F1
#
_entry.id   AF-A0A355ETR1-F1
#
_cell.length_a   1.000
_cell.length_b   1.000
_cell.length_c   1.000
_cell.angle_alpha   90.00
_cell.angle_beta   90.00
_cell.angle_gamma   90.00
#
_symmetry.space_group_name_H-M   'P 1'
#
loop_
_entity.id
_entity.type
_entity.pdbx_description
1 polymer ?
#
loop_
_entity_poly.entity_id
_entity_poly.type
_entity_poly.pdbx_seq_one_letter_code
_entity_poly.pdbx_strand_id
1 'polypeptide(L)'
;MATTDETTVREAIARVAAMQRGVQQQLEDLLVRVPPSPREEVIYEQGLPYDFPTEVRSCLECILEDWMRPTVQDLENLSVVQPSNLSVFRPSRRPAR
;
A
#
# COMPACT_ATOMS: atom_id res chain seq x y z
N MET A 1 22.62 24.42 -0.52
CA MET A 1 22.63 23.99 0.89
C MET A 1 21.17 23.76 1.26
N ALA A 2 20.76 22.50 1.45
CA ALA A 2 19.42 22.23 1.99
C ALA A 2 19.32 22.88 3.37
N THR A 3 18.21 23.54 3.67
CA THR A 3 18.00 24.13 4.99
C THR A 3 17.78 23.01 6.00
N THR A 4 18.14 23.22 7.27
CA THR A 4 17.94 22.25 8.36
C THR A 4 16.48 21.75 8.43
N ASP A 5 15.52 22.61 8.09
CA ASP A 5 14.10 22.27 7.96
C ASP A 5 13.83 21.24 6.87
N GLU A 6 14.43 21.40 5.68
CA GLU A 6 14.25 20.46 4.57
C GLU A 6 14.80 19.07 4.92
N THR A 7 15.99 19.01 5.50
CA THR A 7 16.57 17.73 5.97
C THR A 7 15.69 17.07 7.02
N THR A 8 15.17 17.83 7.97
CA THR A 8 14.29 17.31 9.03
C THR A 8 12.99 16.75 8.45
N VAL A 9 12.38 17.43 7.48
CA VAL A 9 11.18 16.94 6.79
C VAL A 9 11.47 15.66 6.01
N ARG A 10 12.59 15.60 5.28
CA ARG A 10 12.98 14.39 4.54
C ARG A 10 13.17 13.18 5.44
N GLU A 11 13.86 13.36 6.57
CA GLU A 11 14.02 12.31 7.56
C GLU A 11 12.67 11.87 8.17
N ALA A 12 11.77 12.82 8.43
CA ALA A 12 10.43 12.50 8.90
C ALA A 12 9.64 11.68 7.87
N ILE A 13 9.67 12.06 6.59
CA ILE A 13 9.05 11.32 5.50
C ILE A 13 9.65 9.91 5.40
N ALA A 14 10.98 9.77 5.46
CA ALA A 14 11.67 8.48 5.41
C ALA A 14 11.26 7.57 6.58
N ARG A 15 11.11 8.12 7.79
CA ARG A 15 10.60 7.36 8.95
C ARG A 15 9.17 6.87 8.73
N VAL A 16 8.28 7.72 8.21
CA VAL A 16 6.90 7.32 7.92
C VAL A 16 6.85 6.26 6.82
N ALA A 17 7.68 6.37 5.78
CA ALA A 17 7.81 5.36 4.73
C ALA A 17 8.21 3.99 5.32
N ALA A 18 9.22 3.98 6.21
CA ALA A 18 9.67 2.75 6.86
C ALA A 18 8.57 2.12 7.75
N MET A 19 7.81 2.94 8.49
CA MET A 19 6.67 2.45 9.27
C MET A 19 5.59 1.84 8.39
N GLN A 20 5.24 2.51 7.28
CA GLN A 20 4.24 2.01 6.32
C GLN A 20 4.69 0.68 5.69
N ARG A 21 5.98 0.56 5.33
CA ARG A 21 6.54 -0.70 4.84
C ARG A 21 6.47 -1.82 5.88
N GLY A 22 6.67 -1.50 7.16
CA GLY A 22 6.50 -2.47 8.25
C GLY A 22 5.06 -2.97 8.37
N VAL A 23 4.07 -2.08 8.25
CA VAL A 23 2.64 -2.46 8.22
C VAL A 23 2.30 -3.28 6.97
N GLN A 24 2.83 -2.89 5.81
CA GLN A 24 2.66 -3.65 4.56
C GLN A 24 3.15 -5.09 4.75
N GLN A 25 4.35 -5.29 5.30
CA GLN A 25 4.89 -6.62 5.57
C GLN A 25 3.99 -7.43 6.50
N GLN A 26 3.45 -6.82 7.56
CA GLN A 26 2.54 -7.52 8.48
C GLN A 26 1.24 -7.96 7.80
N LEU A 27 0.73 -7.16 6.87
CA LEU A 27 -0.47 -7.51 6.09
C LEU A 27 -0.18 -8.61 5.07
N GLU A 28 0.99 -8.59 4.41
CA GLU A 28 1.46 -9.66 3.53
C GLU A 28 1.63 -10.98 4.30
N ASP A 29 2.25 -10.94 5.47
CA ASP A 29 2.39 -12.10 6.36
C ASP A 29 1.03 -12.65 6.80
N LEU A 30 0.05 -11.77 7.05
CA LEU A 30 -1.31 -12.19 7.38
C LEU A 30 -2.00 -12.84 6.18
N LEU A 31 -1.86 -12.29 4.97
CA LEU A 31 -2.43 -12.85 3.75
C LEU A 31 -1.92 -14.27 3.47
N VAL A 32 -0.64 -14.53 3.73
CA VAL A 32 -0.04 -15.88 3.59
C VAL A 32 -0.66 -16.88 4.58
N ARG A 33 -1.08 -16.42 5.77
CA ARG A 33 -1.67 -17.29 6.81
C ARG A 33 -3.13 -17.62 6.56
N VAL A 34 -3.83 -16.87 5.71
CA VAL A 34 -5.23 -17.13 5.38
C VAL A 34 -5.27 -18.08 4.18
N PRO A 35 -5.68 -19.36 4.37
CA PRO A 35 -5.76 -20.30 3.27
C PRO A 35 -6.82 -19.85 2.26
N PRO A 36 -6.67 -20.18 0.96
CA PRO A 36 -7.74 -19.96 -0.02
C PRO A 36 -8.99 -20.77 0.37
N SER A 37 -10.17 -20.25 0.02
CA SER A 37 -11.41 -20.99 0.25
C SER A 37 -11.46 -22.22 -0.67
N PRO A 38 -11.82 -23.41 -0.18
CA PRO A 38 -12.08 -24.57 -1.04
C PRO A 38 -13.33 -24.38 -1.91
N ARG A 39 -14.12 -23.33 -1.68
CA ARG A 39 -15.35 -23.00 -2.41
C ARG A 39 -15.20 -21.79 -3.31
N GLU A 40 -13.99 -21.23 -3.44
CA GLU A 40 -13.73 -19.96 -4.12
C GLU A 40 -14.28 -19.94 -5.55
N GLU A 41 -14.01 -20.98 -6.35
CA GLU A 41 -14.53 -21.11 -7.72
C GLU A 41 -16.07 -21.10 -7.75
N VAL A 42 -16.71 -21.86 -6.86
CA VAL A 42 -18.17 -21.95 -6.77
C VAL A 42 -18.78 -20.61 -6.35
N ILE A 43 -18.13 -19.90 -5.42
CA ILE A 43 -18.55 -18.58 -4.95
C ILE A 43 -18.57 -17.60 -6.13
N TYR A 44 -17.50 -17.56 -6.93
CA TYR A 44 -17.39 -16.67 -8.08
C TYR A 44 -18.35 -17.03 -9.22
N GLU A 45 -18.46 -18.31 -9.58
CA GLU A 45 -19.30 -18.75 -10.71
C GLU A 45 -20.80 -18.58 -10.42
N GLN A 46 -21.22 -18.81 -9.18
CA GLN A 46 -22.63 -18.83 -8.80
C GLN A 46 -23.10 -17.57 -8.07
N GLY A 47 -22.19 -16.61 -7.85
CA GLY A 47 -22.51 -15.35 -7.15
C GLY A 47 -22.95 -15.58 -5.70
N LEU A 48 -22.37 -16.57 -5.02
CA LEU A 48 -22.68 -16.84 -3.62
C LEU A 48 -22.02 -15.79 -2.70
N PRO A 49 -22.54 -15.60 -1.47
CA PRO A 49 -21.86 -14.80 -0.47
C PRO A 49 -20.45 -15.35 -0.20
N TYR A 50 -19.50 -14.45 0.00
CA TYR A 50 -18.13 -14.82 0.35
C TYR A 50 -18.11 -15.50 1.72
N ASP A 51 -17.31 -16.54 1.84
CA ASP A 51 -16.96 -17.09 3.14
C ASP A 51 -15.80 -16.30 3.76
N PHE A 52 -15.51 -16.59 5.02
CA PHE A 52 -14.51 -15.83 5.77
C PHE A 52 -13.13 -15.80 5.08
N PRO A 53 -12.55 -16.93 4.60
CA PRO A 53 -11.28 -16.89 3.90
C PRO A 53 -11.30 -16.02 2.64
N THR A 54 -12.33 -16.14 1.79
CA THR A 54 -12.43 -15.33 0.56
C THR A 54 -12.57 -13.85 0.88
N GLU A 55 -13.43 -13.48 1.84
CA GLU A 55 -13.63 -12.07 2.23
C GLU A 55 -12.34 -11.45 2.78
N VAL A 56 -11.67 -12.14 3.72
CA VAL A 56 -10.44 -11.63 4.34
C VAL A 56 -9.32 -11.50 3.33
N ARG A 57 -9.12 -12.51 2.47
CA ARG A 57 -8.09 -12.44 1.42
C ARG A 57 -8.35 -11.30 0.45
N SER A 58 -9.59 -11.18 -0.04
CA SER A 58 -9.98 -10.10 -0.95
C SER A 58 -9.73 -8.72 -0.33
N CYS A 59 -10.10 -8.52 0.94
CA CYS A 59 -9.86 -7.27 1.65
C CYS A 59 -8.35 -6.98 1.82
N LEU A 60 -7.55 -7.98 2.20
CA LEU A 60 -6.09 -7.81 2.37
C LEU A 60 -5.41 -7.48 1.03
N GLU A 61 -5.79 -8.18 -0.04
CA GLU A 61 -5.28 -7.92 -1.39
C GLU A 61 -5.63 -6.50 -1.85
N CYS A 62 -6.88 -6.05 -1.67
CA CYS A 62 -7.28 -4.67 -1.98
C CYS A 62 -6.51 -3.63 -1.15
N ILE A 63 -6.32 -3.85 0.15
CA ILE A 63 -5.56 -2.91 1.00
C ILE A 63 -4.10 -2.85 0.54
N LEU A 64 -3.48 -4.00 0.26
CA LEU A 64 -2.08 -4.07 -0.16
C LEU A 64 -1.86 -3.38 -1.51
N GLU A 65 -2.71 -3.68 -2.49
CA GLU A 65 -2.56 -3.20 -3.87
C GLU A 65 -3.03 -1.74 -4.04
N ASP A 66 -4.21 -1.39 -3.53
CA ASP A 66 -4.80 -0.09 -3.82
C ASP A 66 -4.34 1.01 -2.84
N TRP A 67 -3.87 0.63 -1.64
CA TRP A 67 -3.58 1.58 -0.57
C TRP A 67 -2.11 1.56 -0.17
N MET A 68 -1.60 0.40 0.24
CA MET A 68 -0.28 0.31 0.84
C MET A 68 0.83 0.53 -0.17
N ARG A 69 0.85 -0.24 -1.27
CA ARG A 69 1.89 -0.16 -2.29
C ARG A 69 2.04 1.25 -2.89
N PRO A 70 0.97 1.95 -3.31
CA PRO A 70 1.09 3.32 -3.81
C PRO A 70 1.59 4.30 -2.74
N THR A 71 1.10 4.17 -1.50
CA THR A 71 1.48 5.08 -0.40
C THR A 71 2.95 4.94 -0.04
N VAL A 72 3.45 3.71 0.08
CA VAL A 72 4.87 3.44 0.37
C VAL A 72 5.74 3.99 -0.75
N GLN A 73 5.38 3.73 -2.01
CA GLN A 73 6.12 4.25 -3.16
C GLN A 73 6.16 5.78 -3.19
N ASP A 74 5.04 6.44 -2.94
CA ASP A 74 4.94 7.90 -2.94
C ASP A 74 5.79 8.53 -1.82
N LEU A 75 5.77 7.95 -0.61
CA LEU A 75 6.58 8.43 0.51
C LEU A 75 8.08 8.23 0.26
N GLU A 76 8.48 7.10 -0.31
CA GLU A 76 9.87 6.84 -0.69
C GLU A 76 10.34 7.84 -1.74
N ASN A 77 9.52 8.08 -2.77
CA ASN A 77 9.81 9.07 -3.80
C ASN A 77 9.99 10.46 -3.16
N LEU A 78 9.07 10.90 -2.30
CA LEU A 78 9.15 12.20 -1.61
C LEU A 78 10.42 12.35 -0.78
N SER A 79 10.89 11.29 -0.13
CA SER A 79 12.11 11.34 0.69
C SER A 79 13.37 11.68 -0.15
N VAL A 80 13.38 11.28 -1.43
CA VAL A 80 14.51 11.46 -2.35
C VAL A 80 14.28 12.54 -3.42
N VAL A 81 13.10 13.19 -3.48
CA VAL A 81 12.79 14.24 -4.47
C VAL A 81 13.87 15.31 -4.45
N GLN A 82 14.51 15.56 -5.59
CA GLN A 82 15.39 16.72 -5.76
C GLN A 82 14.63 17.88 -6.44
N PRO A 83 14.97 19.14 -6.16
CA PRO A 83 14.29 20.31 -6.75
C PRO A 83 14.23 20.29 -8.29
N SER A 84 15.22 19.66 -8.93
CA SER A 84 15.34 19.49 -10.38
C SER A 84 14.24 18.61 -11.00
N ASN A 85 13.54 17.81 -10.20
CA ASN A 85 12.60 16.77 -10.66
C ASN A 85 11.12 17.09 -10.34
N LEU A 86 10.80 18.30 -9.90
CA LEU A 86 9.45 18.70 -9.50
C LEU A 86 8.41 18.63 -10.65
N SER A 87 8.84 18.59 -11.91
CA SER A 87 7.93 18.45 -13.06
C SER A 87 7.40 17.02 -13.28
N VAL A 88 7.98 16.01 -12.61
CA VAL A 88 7.68 14.58 -12.84
C VAL A 88 6.86 13.96 -11.71
N PHE A 89 6.82 14.58 -10.52
CA PHE A 89 6.02 14.06 -9.41
C PHE A 89 4.53 14.32 -9.67
N ARG A 90 3.83 13.31 -10.18
CA ARG A 90 2.36 13.24 -10.15
C ARG A 90 1.97 12.32 -8.99
N PRO A 91 1.35 12.85 -7.91
CA PRO A 91 0.81 11.98 -6.87
C PRO A 91 -0.18 11.01 -7.50
N SER A 92 -0.16 9.75 -7.05
CA SER A 92 -1.10 8.74 -7.52
C SER A 92 -2.54 9.26 -7.37
N ARG A 93 -3.24 9.48 -8.48
CA ARG A 93 -4.65 9.92 -8.44
C ARG A 93 -5.48 8.72 -7.99
N ARG A 94 -6.12 8.84 -6.83
CA ARG A 94 -7.07 7.84 -6.33
C ARG A 94 -8.21 7.63 -7.35
N PRO A 95 -8.69 6.39 -7.56
CA PRO A 95 -10.01 6.22 -8.13
C PRO A 95 -11.04 6.80 -7.15
N ALA A 96 -11.90 7.69 -7.64
CA ALA A 96 -13.06 8.15 -6.90
C ALA A 96 -13.99 6.94 -6.70
N ARG A 97 -14.39 6.69 -5.45
CA ARG A 97 -15.53 5.81 -5.15
C ARG A 97 -16.82 6.42 -5.68
#